data_AF-A0A1M7SFH8-F1
#
_entry.id   AF-A0A1M7SFH8-F1
#
_cell.length_a   1.000
_cell.length_b   1.000
_cell.length_c   1.000
_cell.angle_alpha   90.00
_cell.angle_beta   90.00
_cell.angle_gamma   90.00
#
_symmetry.space_group_name_H-M   'P 1'
#
loop_
_entity.id
_entity.type
_entity.pdbx_description
1 polymer ?
#
loop_
_entity_poly.entity_id
_entity_poly.type
_entity_poly.pdbx_seq_one_letter_code
_entity_poly.pdbx_strand_id
1 'polypeptide(L)' 'MWTIKQIYDGDYGCEELQPGQQPRVSVTLVNENDEIRYVSVEDAWLVENKLDVGSVWPEGV' A
#
# COMPACT_ATOMS: atom_id res chain seq x y z
N MET A 1 -13.16 1.19 -10.69
CA MET A 1 -12.69 0.32 -9.59
C MET A 1 -11.17 0.45 -9.47
N TRP A 2 -10.59 0.48 -8.26
CA TRP A 2 -9.13 0.57 -8.10
C TRP A 2 -8.56 -0.81 -7.79
N THR A 3 -7.45 -1.15 -8.43
CA THR A 3 -6.76 -2.43 -8.28
C THR A 3 -5.32 -2.19 -7.91
N ILE A 4 -4.79 -2.96 -6.97
CA ILE A 4 -3.40 -2.90 -6.56
C ILE A 4 -2.54 -3.38 -7.72
N LYS A 5 -1.74 -2.50 -8.31
CA LYS A 5 -0.78 -2.83 -9.35
C LYS A 5 0.57 -3.23 -8.77
N GLN A 6 0.99 -2.57 -7.69
CA GLN A 6 2.28 -2.80 -7.07
C GLN A 6 2.23 -2.39 -5.61
N ILE A 7 2.93 -3.13 -4.75
CA ILE A 7 3.18 -2.76 -3.35
C ILE A 7 4.69 -2.55 -3.22
N TYR A 8 5.08 -1.42 -2.67
CA TYR A 8 6.46 -1.04 -2.43
C TYR A 8 6.68 -0.95 -0.93
N ASP A 9 7.34 -1.96 -0.37
CA ASP A 9 7.74 -2.04 1.03
C ASP A 9 8.90 -1.09 1.39
N GLY A 10 9.42 -0.38 0.39
CA GLY A 10 10.65 0.38 0.49
C GLY A 10 10.49 1.70 1.20
N ASP A 11 10.60 1.67 2.53
CA ASP A 11 11.31 2.72 3.24
C ASP A 11 12.81 2.54 2.92
N TYR A 12 13.25 3.05 1.75
CA TYR A 12 14.66 3.10 1.34
C TYR A 12 15.45 4.17 2.14
N GLY A 13 14.97 4.54 3.32
CA GLY A 13 15.66 5.37 4.30
C GLY A 13 16.27 4.48 5.38
N CYS A 14 17.56 4.66 5.66
CA CYS A 14 18.23 4.10 6.83
C CYS A 14 17.74 4.76 8.14
N GLU A 15 16.47 5.14 8.23
CA GLU A 15 15.85 5.65 9.44
C GLU A 15 15.25 4.44 10.14
N GLU A 16 16.03 3.87 11.07
CA GLU A 16 15.57 2.84 11.99
C GLU A 16 14.18 3.23 12.49
N LEU A 17 13.17 2.41 12.18
CA LEU A 17 11.80 2.60 12.67
C LEU A 17 11.89 2.91 14.17
N GLN A 18 11.43 4.09 14.56
CA GLN A 18 11.47 4.47 15.97
C GLN A 18 10.65 3.45 16.77
N PRO A 19 11.04 3.13 18.01
CA PRO A 19 10.29 2.19 18.84
C PRO A 19 8.83 2.65 18.98
N GLY A 20 7.90 1.86 18.42
CA GLY A 20 6.47 2.16 18.37
C GLY A 20 5.93 2.66 17.02
N GLN A 21 6.77 2.87 16.01
CA GLN A 21 6.30 3.11 14.63
C GLN A 21 6.04 1.78 13.90
N GLN A 22 4.92 1.73 13.19
CA GLN A 22 4.56 0.60 12.33
C GLN A 22 5.16 0.81 10.93
N PRO A 23 5.70 -0.26 10.31
CA PRO A 23 6.21 -0.19 8.95
C PRO A 23 5.07 0.21 8.00
N ARG A 24 5.38 1.16 7.11
CA ARG A 24 4.46 1.63 6.08
C ARG A 24 4.98 1.26 4.72
N VAL A 25 4.04 0.94 3.85
CA VAL A 25 4.33 0.57 2.46
C VAL A 25 3.57 1.51 1.54
N SER A 26 4.15 1.74 0.36
CA SER A 26 3.53 2.55 -0.68
C SER A 26 2.89 1.63 -1.72
N VAL A 27 1.58 1.76 -1.90
CA VAL A 27 0.79 0.98 -2.82
C VAL A 27 0.47 1.81 -4.05
N THR A 28 0.76 1.26 -5.23
CA THR A 28 0.35 1.81 -6.51
C THR A 28 -0.95 1.15 -6.93
N LEU A 29 -1.98 1.95 -7.11
CA LEU A 29 -3.30 1.56 -7.57
C LEU A 29 -3.48 1.99 -9.03
N VAL A 30 -4.19 1.18 -9.79
CA VAL A 30 -4.65 1.53 -11.13
C VAL A 30 -6.14 1.30 -11.27
N ASN A 31 -6.78 2.06 -12.14
CA ASN A 31 -8.18 1.84 -12.50
C ASN A 31 -8.32 1.43 -13.97
N GLU A 32 -9.57 1.26 -14.40
CA GLU A 32 -9.93 0.84 -15.76
C GLU A 32 -9.62 1.89 -16.85
N ASN A 33 -9.34 3.14 -16.46
CA ASN A 33 -8.93 4.22 -17.36
C ASN A 33 -7.40 4.39 -17.40
N ASP A 34 -6.64 3.42 -16.89
CA ASP A 34 -5.18 3.49 -16.73
C ASP A 34 -4.70 4.65 -15.83
N GLU A 35 -5.59 5.22 -15.01
CA GLU A 35 -5.21 6.24 -14.04
C GLU A 35 -4.43 5.58 -12.89
N ILE A 36 -3.36 6.24 -12.46
CA ILE A 36 -2.47 5.74 -11.42
C ILE A 36 -2.66 6.57 -10.15
N ARG A 37 -2.79 5.90 -9.01
CA ARG A 37 -2.86 6.52 -7.69
C ARG A 37 -1.85 5.88 -6.75
N TYR A 38 -1.25 6.69 -5.90
CA TYR A 38 -0.30 6.24 -4.88
C TYR A 38 -0.92 6.47 -3.51
N VAL A 39 -0.87 5.45 -2.66
CA VAL A 39 -1.38 5.49 -1.28
C VAL A 39 -0.33 4.87 -0.37
N SER A 40 -0.17 5.42 0.83
CA SER A 40 0.74 4.87 1.84
C SER A 40 -0.09 4.34 2.99
N VAL A 41 0.04 3.05 3.27
CA VAL A 41 -0.70 2.36 4.33
C VAL A 41 0.27 1.56 5.20
N GLU A 42 -0.19 1.16 6.37
CA GLU A 42 0.58 0.27 7.25
C GLU A 42 0.63 -1.13 6.63
N ASP A 43 1.79 -1.79 6.71
CA ASP A 43 1.96 -3.17 6.22
C ASP A 43 0.93 -4.10 6.89
N ALA A 44 0.80 -3.99 8.21
CA ALA A 44 -0.16 -4.76 8.99
C ALA A 44 -1.59 -4.62 8.47
N TRP A 45 -1.99 -3.41 8.04
CA TRP A 45 -3.32 -3.17 7.52
C TRP A 45 -3.56 -3.93 6.20
N LEU A 46 -2.57 -4.01 5.31
CA LEU A 46 -2.68 -4.82 4.09
C LEU A 46 -2.82 -6.31 4.42
N VAL A 47 -2.03 -6.81 5.37
CA VAL A 47 -2.07 -8.21 5.82
C VAL A 47 -3.42 -8.55 6.45
N GLU A 48 -3.94 -7.68 7.32
CA GLU A 48 -5.25 -7.84 7.97
C GLU A 48 -6.41 -7.85 6.95
N ASN A 49 -6.33 -6.99 5.93
CA ASN A 49 -7.31 -6.93 4.85
C ASN A 49 -7.04 -7.95 3.73
N LYS A 50 -5.97 -8.73 3.84
CA LYS A 50 -5.52 -9.72 2.83
C LYS A 50 -5.40 -9.11 1.43
N LEU A 51 -4.88 -7.90 1.37
CA LEU A 51 -4.69 -7.15 0.14
C LEU A 51 -3.29 -7.41 -0.42
N ASP A 52 -3.26 -7.94 -1.63
CA ASP A 52 -2.04 -8.22 -2.40
C ASP A 52 -2.14 -7.63 -3.81
N VAL A 53 -1.08 -7.72 -4.60
CA VAL A 53 -1.08 -7.28 -6.00
C VAL A 53 -2.18 -8.01 -6.78
N GLY A 54 -2.99 -7.25 -7.51
CA GLY A 54 -4.19 -7.71 -8.20
C GLY A 54 -5.47 -7.64 -7.36
N SER A 55 -5.36 -7.31 -6.07
CA SER A 55 -6.55 -7.14 -5.21
C SER A 55 -7.25 -5.81 -5.48
N VAL A 56 -8.55 -5.80 -5.21
CA VAL A 56 -9.39 -4.61 -5.31
C VAL A 56 -9.15 -3.74 -4.10
N TRP A 57 -8.89 -2.46 -4.32
CA TRP A 57 -8.72 -1.49 -3.24
C TRP A 57 -10.06 -1.13 -2.61
N PRO A 58 -10.22 -1.21 -1.28
CA PRO A 58 -11.47 -0.84 -0.61
C PRO A 58 -11.64 0.69 -0.61
N GLU A 59 -12.86 1.15 -0.91
CA GLU A 59 -13.21 2.57 -0.86
C GLU A 59 -13.44 2.99 0.60
N GLY A 60 -12.64 3.93 1.13
CA GLY A 60 -12.82 4.46 2.50
C GLY A 60 -11.62 4.37 3.44
N VAL A 61 -10.45 3.97 2.93
CA VAL A 61 -9.14 4.13 3.62
C VAL A 61 -8.57 5.52 3.48
#